data_AF-A0A965QAF1-F1
#
_entry.id   AF-A0A965QAF1-F1
#
_cell.length_a   1.000
_cell.length_b   1.000
_cell.length_c   1.000
_cell.angle_alpha   90.00
_cell.angle_beta   90.00
_cell.angle_gamma   90.00
#
_symmetry.space_group_name_H-M   'P 1'
#
loop_
_entity.id
_entity.type
_entity.pdbx_description
1 polymer ?
#
loop_
_entity_poly.entity_id
_entity_poly.type
_entity_poly.pdbx_seq_one_letter_code
_entity_poly.pdbx_strand_id
1 'polypeptide(L)'
;MKRRPLFIFLAVVAVLGALGVTGLGIGWAMVCSGNKCPSLEQLEKYQPRQTSRLYAADGRFIAEIGLERRTLVKLDQIPKHVQQAFVITEDKRFYSHGGIDFSRIFGAVLANVRNRGISQGFSTITMQLARNLFPENLKAREKTLTRKLREAKVARAIEAKYSKDRILELYLNQIYLGNGAYGVESAAHRYFGKSVKDLNIAEAATLASLPKAPERYNPRRFPDRAVQRRNTVVELMRRASAVGDADASLASAFPLRLSRKRGGTSEVAPYFVDWVRRALDERFGKDLYQKPLKVFTTLDLDLQGSAERALDRQLRAVEAGQWGPFPHRTYEQWLARGGSNAPDDTVASPYLQGAFVALDPRTGAVRALVGGRDYEDSKFDRATQGLRQPGSTFKPIVYSTAIQAGRPPSYMVDDSPLEMAQLDPNKPWTPQNFDLKFWGPMTMRHGLYESRNMIAIRVGMEVGEQNVVQMAKKFGITTPVPPYPSVHIGSADVYPLEMIASYSVFANLGWRVPPTPIVRVEDEKGTVLYKPEPEREEVLSHEEAWLMVDMMK
;
A
#
# COMPACT_ATOMS: atom_id res chain seq x y z
N MET A 1 80.16 -13.93 -9.60
CA MET A 1 79.08 -13.60 -10.55
C MET A 1 77.72 -14.16 -10.09
N LYS A 2 76.91 -13.48 -9.25
CA LYS A 2 75.51 -13.90 -8.91
C LYS A 2 74.55 -12.75 -8.51
N ARG A 3 74.76 -11.49 -8.93
CA ARG A 3 73.87 -10.34 -8.56
C ARG A 3 73.02 -9.76 -9.70
N ARG A 4 73.29 -10.11 -10.96
CA ARG A 4 72.53 -9.60 -12.14
C ARG A 4 71.05 -10.03 -12.23
N PRO A 5 70.62 -11.26 -11.85
CA PRO A 5 69.22 -11.65 -12.02
C PRO A 5 68.29 -10.96 -11.02
N LEU A 6 68.78 -10.62 -9.81
CA LEU A 6 68.00 -9.94 -8.78
C LEU A 6 67.70 -8.48 -9.15
N PHE A 7 68.66 -7.78 -9.76
CA PHE A 7 68.49 -6.40 -10.23
C PHE A 7 67.48 -6.30 -11.39
N ILE A 8 67.53 -7.24 -12.33
CA ILE A 8 66.57 -7.29 -13.44
C ILE A 8 65.18 -7.61 -12.92
N PHE A 9 65.05 -8.54 -11.97
CA PHE A 9 63.77 -8.85 -11.33
C PHE A 9 63.18 -7.64 -10.58
N LEU A 10 63.99 -6.94 -9.77
CA LEU A 10 63.56 -5.72 -9.07
C LEU A 10 63.18 -4.59 -10.03
N ALA A 11 63.92 -4.40 -11.12
CA ALA A 11 63.61 -3.41 -12.13
C ALA A 11 62.30 -3.71 -12.87
N VAL A 12 62.06 -4.98 -13.22
CA VAL A 12 60.79 -5.41 -13.85
C VAL A 12 59.61 -5.24 -12.89
N VAL A 13 59.77 -5.59 -11.61
CA VAL A 13 58.75 -5.37 -10.59
C VAL A 13 58.48 -3.88 -10.38
N ALA A 14 59.51 -3.03 -10.38
CA ALA A 14 59.37 -1.58 -10.27
C ALA A 14 58.67 -0.96 -11.49
N VAL A 15 59.00 -1.41 -12.72
CA VAL A 15 58.36 -0.95 -13.96
C VAL A 15 56.90 -1.42 -14.03
N LEU A 16 56.61 -2.67 -13.68
CA LEU A 16 55.23 -3.18 -13.59
C LEU A 16 54.44 -2.47 -12.48
N GLY A 17 55.09 -2.12 -11.36
CA GLY A 17 54.51 -1.30 -10.31
C GLY A 17 54.18 0.12 -10.78
N ALA A 18 55.10 0.77 -11.49
CA ALA A 18 54.90 2.10 -12.05
C ALA A 18 53.80 2.13 -13.12
N LEU A 19 53.75 1.13 -14.01
CA LEU A 19 52.68 0.95 -15.00
C LEU A 19 51.31 0.69 -14.34
N GLY A 20 51.29 -0.04 -13.22
CA GLY A 20 50.08 -0.24 -12.42
C GLY A 20 49.58 1.06 -11.79
N VAL A 21 50.48 1.90 -11.27
CA VAL A 21 50.13 3.20 -10.66
C VAL A 21 49.64 4.20 -11.70
N THR A 22 50.29 4.28 -12.88
CA THR A 22 49.85 5.17 -13.97
C THR A 22 48.51 4.72 -14.55
N GLY A 23 48.30 3.41 -14.73
CA GLY A 23 47.01 2.83 -15.13
C GLY A 23 45.88 3.14 -14.15
N LEU A 24 46.14 3.05 -12.84
CA LEU A 24 45.20 3.46 -11.79
C LEU A 24 44.91 4.97 -11.80
N GLY A 25 45.93 5.80 -12.05
CA GLY A 25 45.80 7.26 -12.15
C GLY A 25 44.96 7.70 -13.35
N ILE A 26 45.22 7.12 -14.53
CA ILE A 26 44.43 7.35 -15.75
C ILE A 26 42.98 6.89 -15.53
N GLY A 27 42.80 5.69 -14.96
CA GLY A 27 41.49 5.17 -14.59
C GLY A 27 40.72 6.12 -13.67
N TRP A 28 41.37 6.66 -12.64
CA TRP A 28 40.78 7.63 -11.70
C TRP A 28 40.38 8.96 -12.36
N ALA A 29 41.23 9.48 -13.26
CA ALA A 29 40.96 10.69 -14.02
C ALA A 29 39.75 10.50 -14.94
N MET A 30 39.72 9.41 -15.70
CA MET A 30 38.70 9.12 -16.70
C MET A 30 37.39 8.55 -16.14
N VAL A 31 37.34 8.03 -14.90
CA VAL A 31 36.15 7.32 -14.39
C VAL A 31 34.86 8.18 -14.36
N CYS A 32 35.03 9.50 -14.27
CA CYS A 32 33.95 10.49 -14.26
C CYS A 32 33.87 11.34 -15.54
N SER A 33 34.61 10.99 -16.62
CA SER A 33 34.53 11.74 -17.88
C SER A 33 33.15 11.62 -18.52
N GLY A 34 32.71 12.68 -19.21
CA GLY A 34 31.43 12.70 -19.94
C GLY A 34 30.19 12.58 -19.06
N ASN A 35 30.09 13.36 -17.97
CA ASN A 35 28.94 13.41 -17.04
C ASN A 35 28.57 12.07 -16.37
N LYS A 36 29.52 11.13 -16.29
CA LYS A 36 29.30 9.80 -15.67
C LYS A 36 29.24 9.84 -14.14
N CYS A 37 29.72 10.91 -13.52
CA CYS A 37 29.57 11.15 -12.09
C CYS A 37 28.58 12.31 -11.86
N PRO A 38 27.69 12.19 -10.88
CA PRO A 38 26.70 13.23 -10.55
C PRO A 38 27.39 14.49 -10.02
N SER A 39 26.81 15.66 -10.32
CA SER A 39 27.23 16.93 -9.73
C SER A 39 26.74 17.05 -8.29
N LEU A 40 27.58 17.58 -7.40
CA LEU A 40 27.20 17.85 -6.01
C LEU A 40 26.27 19.06 -5.84
N GLU A 41 26.08 19.89 -6.88
CA GLU A 41 25.03 20.93 -6.87
C GLU A 41 23.63 20.31 -6.71
N GLN A 42 23.46 19.07 -7.18
CA GLN A 42 22.23 18.31 -6.96
C GLN A 42 21.99 18.03 -5.47
N LEU A 43 23.03 17.99 -4.62
CA LEU A 43 22.89 17.83 -3.16
C LEU A 43 22.48 19.12 -2.44
N GLU A 44 22.85 20.29 -2.98
CA GLU A 44 22.37 21.58 -2.46
C GLU A 44 20.88 21.77 -2.75
N LYS A 45 20.42 21.27 -3.90
CA LYS A 45 19.00 21.24 -4.29
C LYS A 45 18.29 19.95 -3.86
N TYR A 46 18.98 19.01 -3.21
CA TYR A 46 18.39 17.73 -2.82
C TYR A 46 17.42 17.96 -1.66
N GLN A 47 16.16 18.18 -2.01
CA GLN A 47 15.06 17.93 -1.12
C GLN A 47 14.67 16.45 -1.30
N PRO A 48 14.59 15.66 -0.22
CA PRO A 48 13.99 14.33 -0.28
C PRO A 48 12.64 14.45 -0.98
N ARG A 49 12.35 13.56 -1.94
CA ARG A 49 11.06 13.55 -2.66
C ARG A 49 9.94 13.62 -1.61
N GLN A 50 9.25 14.75 -1.57
CA GLN A 50 8.19 14.94 -0.58
C GLN A 50 6.96 14.17 -1.05
N THR A 51 6.28 13.56 -0.09
CA THR A 51 5.09 12.75 -0.30
C THR A 51 3.85 13.65 -0.29
N SER A 52 2.85 13.32 -1.11
CA SER A 52 1.55 13.96 -0.98
C SER A 52 0.90 13.53 0.33
N ARG A 53 0.21 14.44 1.00
CA ARG A 53 -0.44 14.19 2.30
C ARG A 53 -1.95 14.21 2.13
N LEU A 54 -2.60 13.20 2.70
CA LEU A 54 -4.06 13.07 2.73
C LEU A 54 -4.60 13.53 4.07
N TYR A 55 -5.68 14.30 4.01
CA TYR A 55 -6.39 14.86 5.15
C TYR A 55 -7.87 14.47 5.07
N ALA A 56 -8.45 14.17 6.22
CA ALA A 56 -9.86 13.88 6.40
C ALA A 56 -10.71 15.13 6.23
N ALA A 57 -12.04 14.95 6.23
CA ALA A 57 -12.99 16.05 6.05
C ALA A 57 -12.86 17.15 7.11
N ASP A 58 -12.37 16.81 8.31
CA ASP A 58 -12.09 17.73 9.41
C ASP A 58 -10.64 18.25 9.45
N GLY A 59 -9.82 17.89 8.45
CA GLY A 59 -8.42 18.30 8.34
C GLY A 59 -7.43 17.43 9.12
N ARG A 60 -7.87 16.38 9.84
CA ARG A 60 -6.93 15.41 10.46
C ARG A 60 -6.12 14.69 9.38
N PHE A 61 -4.84 14.46 9.67
CA PHE A 61 -3.97 13.69 8.77
C PHE A 61 -4.38 12.22 8.70
N ILE A 62 -4.41 11.66 7.48
CA ILE A 62 -4.76 10.26 7.20
C ILE A 62 -3.51 9.45 6.85
N ALA A 63 -2.83 9.84 5.77
CA ALA A 63 -1.78 9.05 5.15
C ALA A 63 -0.87 9.89 4.25
N GLU A 64 0.30 9.35 3.94
CA GLU A 64 1.21 9.86 2.92
C GLU A 64 1.22 8.96 1.69
N ILE A 65 1.09 9.56 0.52
CA ILE A 65 1.25 8.94 -0.79
C ILE A 65 2.61 9.35 -1.37
N GLY A 66 3.49 8.37 -1.53
CA GLY A 66 4.80 8.57 -2.13
C GLY A 66 5.50 7.27 -2.45
N LEU A 67 6.47 7.33 -3.37
CA LEU A 67 7.30 6.16 -3.74
C LEU A 67 8.17 5.68 -2.57
N GLU A 68 8.53 6.59 -1.65
CA GLU A 68 9.40 6.32 -0.51
C GLU A 68 8.86 7.07 0.73
N ARG A 69 8.29 6.36 1.71
CA ARG A 69 7.86 6.96 2.99
C ARG A 69 9.09 7.26 3.85
N ARG A 70 9.51 8.52 3.91
CA ARG A 70 10.67 8.97 4.68
C ARG A 70 10.24 9.93 5.79
N THR A 71 10.37 9.48 7.04
CA THR A 71 10.30 10.40 8.19
C THR A 71 11.70 10.91 8.46
N LEU A 72 11.95 12.20 8.19
CA LEU A 72 13.26 12.81 8.40
C LEU A 72 13.49 13.05 9.89
N VAL A 73 14.61 12.55 10.41
CA VAL A 73 15.05 12.74 11.79
C VAL A 73 16.45 13.37 11.80
N LYS A 74 16.65 14.40 12.64
CA LYS A 74 17.96 15.02 12.81
C LYS A 74 18.90 14.09 13.59
N LEU A 75 20.21 14.18 13.38
CA LEU A 75 21.17 13.28 14.02
C LEU A 75 21.16 13.40 15.56
N ASP A 76 20.96 14.60 16.08
CA ASP A 76 20.86 14.89 17.52
C ASP A 76 19.66 14.19 18.19
N GLN A 77 18.61 13.91 17.41
CA GLN A 77 17.43 13.18 17.83
C GLN A 77 17.60 11.65 17.76
N ILE A 78 18.65 11.15 17.11
CA ILE A 78 18.94 9.71 17.04
C ILE A 78 19.81 9.33 18.25
N PRO A 79 19.42 8.36 19.09
CA PRO A 79 20.24 7.96 20.24
C PRO A 79 21.65 7.49 19.86
N LYS A 80 22.63 7.77 20.72
CA LYS A 80 24.05 7.46 20.42
C LYS A 80 24.31 5.96 20.19
N HIS A 81 23.64 5.07 20.90
CA HIS A 81 23.76 3.63 20.67
C HIS A 81 23.22 3.21 19.30
N VAL A 82 22.19 3.89 18.77
CA VAL A 82 21.71 3.66 17.40
C VAL A 82 22.75 4.14 16.39
N GLN A 83 23.27 5.36 16.54
CA GLN A 83 24.32 5.89 15.66
C GLN A 83 25.54 4.95 15.64
N GLN A 84 26.01 4.53 16.81
CA GLN A 84 27.15 3.64 16.98
C GLN A 84 26.90 2.24 16.39
N ALA A 85 25.69 1.68 16.52
CA ALA A 85 25.36 0.38 15.92
C ALA A 85 25.61 0.37 14.40
N PHE A 86 25.18 1.42 13.70
CA PHE A 86 25.43 1.57 12.26
C PHE A 86 26.90 1.86 11.95
N VAL A 87 27.51 2.83 12.64
CA VAL A 87 28.91 3.21 12.39
C VAL A 87 29.85 2.03 12.62
N ILE A 88 29.75 1.32 13.74
CA ILE A 88 30.65 0.20 14.08
C ILE A 88 30.47 -0.98 13.12
N THR A 89 29.24 -1.25 12.70
CA THR A 89 28.93 -2.38 11.81
C THR A 89 29.33 -2.11 10.37
N GLU A 90 29.03 -0.92 9.86
CA GLU A 90 29.21 -0.59 8.45
C GLU A 90 30.56 0.07 8.18
N ASP A 91 31.11 0.85 9.11
CA ASP A 91 32.31 1.66 8.90
C ASP A 91 32.99 2.12 10.22
N LYS A 92 33.68 1.20 10.92
CA LYS A 92 34.29 1.46 12.24
C LYS A 92 35.18 2.71 12.32
N ARG A 93 35.80 3.11 11.21
CA ARG A 93 36.71 4.25 11.10
C ARG A 93 36.10 5.45 10.38
N PHE A 94 34.77 5.49 10.31
CA PHE A 94 34.01 6.52 9.61
C PHE A 94 34.51 7.92 9.94
N TYR A 95 34.71 8.26 11.22
CA TYR A 95 35.14 9.59 11.63
C TYR A 95 36.60 9.94 11.33
N SER A 96 37.45 8.96 10.97
CA SER A 96 38.90 9.17 10.79
C SER A 96 39.37 9.22 9.33
N HIS A 97 38.55 8.79 8.35
CA HIS A 97 38.95 8.77 6.94
C HIS A 97 38.23 9.84 6.10
N GLY A 98 38.76 10.24 4.95
CA GLY A 98 38.14 11.22 4.03
C GLY A 98 37.29 10.58 2.92
N GLY A 99 36.25 9.82 3.28
CA GLY A 99 35.37 9.11 2.33
C GLY A 99 35.81 7.72 1.89
N ILE A 100 37.12 7.44 1.85
CA ILE A 100 37.69 6.13 1.50
C ILE A 100 38.56 5.63 2.65
N ASP A 101 38.31 4.42 3.13
CA ASP A 101 39.17 3.76 4.11
C ASP A 101 40.22 2.88 3.41
N PHE A 102 41.43 3.41 3.27
CA PHE A 102 42.55 2.71 2.64
C PHE A 102 43.02 1.46 3.41
N SER A 103 43.01 1.45 4.74
CA SER A 103 43.42 0.24 5.46
C SER A 103 42.33 -0.84 5.42
N ARG A 104 41.06 -0.48 5.24
CA ARG A 104 39.99 -1.45 4.96
C ARG A 104 40.12 -2.02 3.55
N ILE A 105 40.51 -1.23 2.56
CA ILE A 105 40.80 -1.71 1.21
C ILE A 105 41.96 -2.72 1.25
N PHE A 106 43.08 -2.34 1.85
CA PHE A 106 44.26 -3.22 1.93
C PHE A 106 43.94 -4.53 2.68
N GLY A 107 43.25 -4.43 3.82
CA GLY A 107 42.82 -5.60 4.59
C GLY A 107 41.89 -6.53 3.80
N ALA A 108 40.93 -5.96 3.06
CA ALA A 108 40.02 -6.76 2.22
C ALA A 108 40.73 -7.44 1.05
N VAL A 109 41.72 -6.77 0.43
CA VAL A 109 42.54 -7.37 -0.63
C VAL A 109 43.32 -8.56 -0.08
N LEU A 110 44.03 -8.39 1.05
CA LEU A 110 44.81 -9.47 1.66
C LEU A 110 43.93 -10.67 2.06
N ALA A 111 42.76 -10.41 2.66
CA ALA A 111 41.81 -11.45 3.04
C ALA A 111 41.23 -12.20 1.83
N ASN A 112 40.90 -11.50 0.74
CA ASN A 112 40.35 -12.13 -0.47
C ASN A 112 41.40 -12.96 -1.23
N VAL A 113 42.68 -12.53 -1.23
CA VAL A 113 43.79 -13.31 -1.78
C VAL A 113 44.01 -14.59 -0.96
N ARG A 114 44.00 -14.49 0.37
CA ARG A 114 44.16 -15.64 1.26
C ARG A 114 43.02 -16.67 1.12
N ASN A 115 41.80 -16.19 0.97
CA ASN A 115 40.60 -17.05 0.93
C ASN A 115 40.21 -17.51 -0.49
N ARG A 116 41.03 -17.22 -1.52
CA ARG A 116 40.78 -17.55 -2.94
C ARG A 116 39.34 -17.23 -3.38
N GLY A 117 38.80 -16.08 -2.93
CA GLY A 117 37.42 -15.70 -3.17
C GLY A 117 37.08 -14.29 -2.70
N ILE A 118 36.01 -13.72 -3.26
CA ILE A 118 35.53 -12.37 -2.89
C ILE A 118 34.57 -12.50 -1.71
N SER A 119 35.08 -12.37 -0.47
CA SER A 119 34.26 -12.54 0.74
C SER A 119 34.02 -11.23 1.52
N GLN A 120 34.97 -10.28 1.46
CA GLN A 120 34.94 -9.08 2.30
C GLN A 120 34.78 -7.80 1.48
N GLY A 121 33.80 -6.96 1.84
CA GLY A 121 33.54 -5.66 1.22
C GLY A 121 34.26 -4.49 1.89
N PHE A 122 34.78 -3.56 1.08
CA PHE A 122 35.53 -2.39 1.55
C PHE A 122 34.76 -1.06 1.52
N SER A 123 33.47 -1.07 1.16
CA SER A 123 32.66 0.15 1.03
C SER A 123 32.48 0.85 2.39
N THR A 124 32.67 2.17 2.42
CA THR A 124 32.43 3.07 3.56
C THR A 124 30.98 3.54 3.61
N ILE A 125 30.54 4.15 4.71
CA ILE A 125 29.20 4.76 4.83
C ILE A 125 28.98 5.78 3.70
N THR A 126 29.96 6.65 3.44
CA THR A 126 29.86 7.69 2.41
C THR A 126 29.76 7.10 1.00
N MET A 127 30.47 6.01 0.70
CA MET A 127 30.31 5.30 -0.58
C MET A 127 28.92 4.69 -0.73
N GLN A 128 28.37 4.12 0.35
CA GLN A 128 27.00 3.59 0.34
C GLN A 128 25.96 4.71 0.18
N LEU A 129 26.17 5.84 0.85
CA LEU A 129 25.34 7.04 0.71
C LEU A 129 25.34 7.53 -0.75
N ALA A 130 26.51 7.69 -1.36
CA ALA A 130 26.64 8.10 -2.76
C ALA A 130 25.83 7.18 -3.69
N ARG A 131 25.96 5.86 -3.51
CA ARG A 131 25.19 4.88 -4.29
C ARG A 131 23.67 5.02 -4.10
N ASN A 132 23.22 5.28 -2.87
CA ASN A 132 21.80 5.38 -2.55
C ASN A 132 21.18 6.72 -2.97
N LEU A 133 21.97 7.79 -3.07
CA LEU A 133 21.52 9.11 -3.52
C LEU A 133 21.46 9.23 -5.04
N PHE A 134 22.33 8.53 -5.77
CA PHE A 134 22.46 8.65 -7.22
C PHE A 134 22.28 7.31 -7.96
N PRO A 135 21.11 6.65 -7.83
CA PRO A 135 20.88 5.32 -8.41
C PRO A 135 20.95 5.29 -9.94
N GLU A 136 20.62 6.39 -10.63
CA GLU A 136 20.69 6.49 -12.09
C GLU A 136 22.14 6.45 -12.62
N ASN A 137 23.06 7.12 -11.92
CA ASN A 137 24.48 7.18 -12.28
C ASN A 137 25.30 6.02 -11.68
N LEU A 138 24.85 5.46 -10.54
CA LEU A 138 25.57 4.47 -9.74
C LEU A 138 24.72 3.20 -9.52
N LYS A 139 24.22 2.60 -10.61
CA LYS A 139 23.32 1.43 -10.58
C LYS A 139 23.86 0.27 -9.74
N ALA A 140 23.11 -0.13 -8.71
CA ALA A 140 23.52 -1.19 -7.78
C ALA A 140 23.73 -2.58 -8.42
N ARG A 141 23.10 -2.85 -9.58
CA ARG A 141 23.21 -4.12 -10.31
C ARG A 141 24.52 -4.28 -11.09
N GLU A 142 25.21 -3.19 -11.42
CA GLU A 142 26.50 -3.24 -12.11
C GLU A 142 27.61 -3.59 -11.10
N LYS A 143 27.94 -4.87 -10.91
CA LYS A 143 29.05 -5.27 -10.02
C LYS A 143 30.43 -5.03 -10.65
N THR A 144 30.65 -3.86 -11.24
CA THR A 144 31.90 -3.49 -11.89
C THR A 144 32.85 -2.76 -10.94
N LEU A 145 34.16 -2.95 -11.12
CA LEU A 145 35.18 -2.19 -10.40
C LEU A 145 35.08 -0.68 -10.72
N THR A 146 34.67 -0.35 -11.94
CA THR A 146 34.44 1.03 -12.41
C THR A 146 33.36 1.74 -11.61
N ARG A 147 32.21 1.10 -11.32
CA ARG A 147 31.19 1.68 -10.44
C ARG A 147 31.74 1.99 -9.05
N LYS A 148 32.50 1.07 -8.45
CA LYS A 148 33.11 1.30 -7.13
C LYS A 148 34.11 2.46 -7.12
N LEU A 149 34.85 2.66 -8.21
CA LEU A 149 35.71 3.83 -8.39
C LEU A 149 34.91 5.14 -8.49
N ARG A 150 33.75 5.12 -9.18
CA ARG A 150 32.83 6.27 -9.20
C ARG A 150 32.26 6.57 -7.82
N GLU A 151 31.79 5.56 -7.09
CA GLU A 151 31.33 5.70 -5.70
C GLU A 151 32.41 6.33 -4.81
N ALA A 152 33.65 5.86 -4.92
CA ALA A 152 34.78 6.37 -4.15
C ALA A 152 35.09 7.84 -4.47
N LYS A 153 35.05 8.23 -5.75
CA LYS A 153 35.28 9.62 -6.18
C LYS A 153 34.15 10.55 -5.74
N VAL A 154 32.90 10.12 -5.86
CA VAL A 154 31.72 10.87 -5.36
C VAL A 154 31.76 10.96 -3.83
N ALA A 155 32.11 9.87 -3.12
CA ALA A 155 32.23 9.88 -1.67
C ALA A 155 33.28 10.89 -1.18
N ARG A 156 34.46 10.94 -1.83
CA ARG A 156 35.49 11.94 -1.50
C ARG A 156 34.99 13.36 -1.73
N ALA A 157 34.19 13.58 -2.78
CA ALA A 157 33.61 14.88 -3.08
C ALA A 157 32.53 15.29 -2.04
N ILE A 158 31.69 14.34 -1.60
CA ILE A 158 30.72 14.55 -0.50
C ILE A 158 31.43 14.93 0.80
N GLU A 159 32.51 14.23 1.14
CA GLU A 159 33.30 14.45 2.37
C GLU A 159 34.08 15.76 2.37
N ALA A 160 34.44 16.28 1.21
CA ALA A 160 35.04 17.60 1.09
C ALA A 160 34.03 18.73 1.36
N LYS A 161 32.73 18.46 1.23
CA LYS A 161 31.67 19.47 1.32
C LYS A 161 30.84 19.39 2.60
N TYR A 162 30.63 18.20 3.14
CA TYR A 162 29.75 17.97 4.29
C TYR A 162 30.52 17.41 5.48
N SER A 163 30.14 17.82 6.70
CA SER A 163 30.68 17.26 7.93
C SER A 163 30.29 15.79 8.11
N LYS A 164 31.06 15.05 8.91
CA LYS A 164 30.79 13.63 9.23
C LYS A 164 29.40 13.41 9.81
N ASP A 165 28.97 14.31 10.68
CA ASP A 165 27.64 14.23 11.30
C ASP A 165 26.54 14.47 10.25
N ARG A 166 26.70 15.44 9.35
CA ARG A 166 25.73 15.64 8.26
C ARG A 166 25.68 14.44 7.32
N ILE A 167 26.82 13.81 7.02
CA ILE A 167 26.88 12.59 6.19
C ILE A 167 26.17 11.43 6.88
N LEU A 168 26.41 11.24 8.19
CA LEU A 168 25.75 10.18 8.96
C LEU A 168 24.23 10.42 9.04
N GLU A 169 23.79 11.66 9.26
CA GLU A 169 22.38 12.03 9.23
C GLU A 169 21.72 11.67 7.90
N LEU A 170 22.33 12.08 6.79
CA LEU A 170 21.84 11.75 5.45
C LEU A 170 21.80 10.24 5.23
N TYR A 171 22.84 9.51 5.65
CA TYR A 171 22.88 8.06 5.55
C TYR A 171 21.77 7.37 6.33
N LEU A 172 21.57 7.73 7.60
CA LEU A 172 20.56 7.12 8.47
C LEU A 172 19.13 7.43 8.01
N ASN A 173 18.90 8.55 7.32
CA ASN A 173 17.60 8.86 6.71
C ASN A 173 17.40 8.23 5.32
N GLN A 174 18.49 7.83 4.63
CA GLN A 174 18.43 7.34 3.25
C GLN A 174 18.52 5.80 3.13
N ILE A 175 19.13 5.13 4.12
CA ILE A 175 19.45 3.71 4.02
C ILE A 175 18.18 2.84 3.92
N TYR A 176 18.15 1.90 2.97
CA TYR A 176 17.07 0.92 2.85
C TYR A 176 17.25 -0.22 3.87
N LEU A 177 16.22 -0.44 4.68
CA LEU A 177 16.22 -1.40 5.79
C LEU A 177 15.18 -2.51 5.59
N GLY A 178 14.78 -2.79 4.35
CA GLY A 178 13.85 -3.86 4.01
C GLY A 178 12.38 -3.48 4.21
N ASN A 179 11.46 -4.27 3.63
CA ASN A 179 10.01 -4.07 3.73
C ASN A 179 9.55 -2.65 3.35
N GLY A 180 10.20 -1.99 2.39
CA GLY A 180 9.86 -0.61 2.01
C GLY A 180 10.19 0.44 3.07
N ALA A 181 10.97 0.12 4.10
CA ALA A 181 11.45 1.09 5.09
C ALA A 181 12.75 1.75 4.60
N TYR A 182 12.68 3.04 4.30
CA TYR A 182 13.82 3.89 3.98
C TYR A 182 14.06 4.85 5.14
N GLY A 183 15.24 4.76 5.73
CA GLY A 183 15.63 5.50 6.91
C GLY A 183 15.29 4.80 8.23
N VAL A 184 16.05 5.14 9.28
CA VAL A 184 15.96 4.49 10.59
C VAL A 184 14.66 4.78 11.32
N GLU A 185 14.08 5.97 11.17
CA GLU A 185 12.80 6.34 11.80
C GLU A 185 11.64 5.52 11.21
N SER A 186 11.54 5.51 9.88
CA SER A 186 10.55 4.69 9.17
C SER A 186 10.70 3.20 9.51
N ALA A 187 11.94 2.70 9.65
CA ALA A 187 12.20 1.32 10.03
C ALA A 187 11.83 1.03 11.50
N ALA A 188 12.12 1.94 12.43
CA ALA A 188 11.75 1.81 13.83
C ALA A 188 10.22 1.65 13.99
N HIS A 189 9.45 2.52 13.33
CA HIS A 189 7.99 2.41 13.33
C HIS A 189 7.52 1.12 12.66
N ARG A 190 8.11 0.72 11.53
CA ARG A 190 7.67 -0.45 10.77
C ARG A 190 7.98 -1.79 11.46
N TYR A 191 9.13 -1.90 12.11
CA TYR A 191 9.53 -3.14 12.78
C TYR A 191 9.07 -3.20 14.22
N PHE A 192 9.11 -2.08 14.96
CA PHE A 192 8.89 -2.04 16.40
C PHE A 192 7.70 -1.19 16.83
N GLY A 193 7.09 -0.42 15.93
CA GLY A 193 5.90 0.38 16.24
C GLY A 193 6.18 1.65 17.06
N LYS A 194 7.44 2.08 17.15
CA LYS A 194 7.89 3.23 17.96
C LYS A 194 8.96 4.05 17.26
N SER A 195 9.24 5.25 17.78
CA SER A 195 10.25 6.17 17.21
C SER A 195 11.67 5.62 17.39
N VAL A 196 12.61 6.05 16.55
CA VAL A 196 14.04 5.73 16.68
C VAL A 196 14.60 6.15 18.03
N LYS A 197 14.02 7.19 18.64
CA LYS A 197 14.36 7.72 19.97
C LYS A 197 14.19 6.69 21.09
N ASP A 198 13.23 5.78 20.92
CA ASP A 198 12.82 4.82 21.94
C ASP A 198 13.37 3.41 21.70
N LEU A 199 14.29 3.26 20.73
CA LEU A 199 14.92 1.97 20.45
C LEU A 199 15.89 1.58 21.55
N ASN A 200 15.84 0.32 21.98
CA ASN A 200 16.87 -0.26 22.84
C ASN A 200 18.07 -0.77 22.00
N ILE A 201 19.14 -1.24 22.67
CA ILE A 201 20.36 -1.73 22.02
C ILE A 201 20.08 -2.92 21.09
N ALA A 202 19.21 -3.86 21.49
CA ALA A 202 18.88 -5.04 20.69
C ALA A 202 18.14 -4.66 19.40
N GLU A 203 17.21 -3.71 19.47
CA GLU A 203 16.44 -3.21 18.32
C GLU A 203 17.32 -2.36 17.40
N ALA A 204 18.19 -1.51 17.96
CA ALA A 204 19.20 -0.76 17.22
C ALA A 204 20.15 -1.69 16.45
N ALA A 205 20.67 -2.72 17.13
CA ALA A 205 21.50 -3.76 16.53
C ALA A 205 20.75 -4.56 15.46
N THR A 206 19.45 -4.79 15.65
CA THR A 206 18.60 -5.43 14.65
C THR A 206 18.50 -4.58 13.39
N LEU A 207 18.26 -3.26 13.50
CA LEU A 207 18.20 -2.38 12.33
C LEU A 207 19.57 -2.28 11.64
N ALA A 208 20.65 -2.09 12.40
CA ALA A 208 22.02 -2.02 11.87
C ALA A 208 22.49 -3.36 11.25
N SER A 209 21.78 -4.46 11.50
CA SER A 209 22.04 -5.77 10.88
C SER A 209 21.66 -5.83 9.39
N LEU A 210 20.73 -4.97 8.97
CA LEU A 210 20.00 -5.05 7.70
C LEU A 210 20.76 -4.49 6.48
N PRO A 211 21.50 -3.36 6.54
CA PRO A 211 22.09 -2.73 5.35
C PRO A 211 22.87 -3.67 4.44
N LYS A 212 23.61 -4.63 5.03
CA LYS A 212 24.40 -5.63 4.29
C LYS A 212 23.55 -6.49 3.36
N ALA A 213 22.36 -6.91 3.80
CA ALA A 213 21.46 -7.76 3.01
C ALA A 213 20.04 -7.73 3.62
N PRO A 214 19.24 -6.67 3.34
CA PRO A 214 17.95 -6.46 4.00
C PRO A 214 16.98 -7.63 3.83
N GLU A 215 16.96 -8.24 2.65
CA GLU A 215 16.09 -9.39 2.35
C GLU A 215 16.54 -10.69 3.02
N ARG A 216 17.85 -10.89 3.22
CA ARG A 216 18.39 -12.11 3.83
C ARG A 216 18.23 -12.12 5.36
N TYR A 217 18.32 -10.94 5.97
CA TYR A 217 18.21 -10.74 7.41
C TYR A 217 16.87 -10.13 7.82
N ASN A 218 15.86 -10.18 6.94
CA ASN A 218 14.54 -9.64 7.22
C ASN A 218 13.95 -10.28 8.49
N PRO A 219 13.73 -9.52 9.58
CA PRO A 219 13.31 -10.07 10.87
C PRO A 219 11.94 -10.73 10.83
N ARG A 220 11.07 -10.33 9.88
CA ARG A 220 9.74 -10.91 9.71
C ARG A 220 9.76 -12.23 8.94
N ARG A 221 10.68 -12.37 7.98
CA ARG A 221 10.77 -13.54 7.10
C ARG A 221 11.74 -14.60 7.62
N PHE A 222 12.84 -14.18 8.25
CA PHE A 222 13.92 -15.04 8.72
C PHE A 222 14.37 -14.65 10.13
N PRO A 223 13.52 -14.86 11.16
CA PRO A 223 13.77 -14.39 12.53
C PRO A 223 15.09 -14.90 13.10
N ASP A 224 15.41 -16.18 12.93
CA ASP A 224 16.63 -16.79 13.48
C ASP A 224 17.90 -16.16 12.89
N ARG A 225 17.91 -15.93 11.56
CA ARG A 225 19.03 -15.26 10.88
C ARG A 225 19.18 -13.81 11.33
N ALA A 226 18.06 -13.12 11.54
CA ALA A 226 18.04 -11.75 12.02
C ALA A 226 18.62 -11.68 13.45
N VAL A 227 18.23 -12.59 14.35
CA VAL A 227 18.75 -12.68 15.72
C VAL A 227 20.25 -12.98 15.73
N GLN A 228 20.72 -13.94 14.94
CA GLN A 228 22.15 -14.24 14.84
C GLN A 228 22.95 -13.02 14.35
N ARG A 229 22.44 -12.32 13.33
CA ARG A 229 23.10 -11.12 12.80
C ARG A 229 23.04 -9.95 13.77
N ARG A 230 21.93 -9.74 14.47
CA ARG A 230 21.79 -8.77 15.57
C ARG A 230 22.85 -9.03 16.64
N ASN A 231 22.98 -10.27 17.12
CA ASN A 231 23.95 -10.60 18.17
C ASN A 231 25.39 -10.39 17.70
N THR A 232 25.67 -10.59 16.40
CA THR A 232 26.97 -10.19 15.83
C THR A 232 27.20 -8.68 15.93
N VAL A 233 26.18 -7.86 15.65
CA VAL A 233 26.27 -6.40 15.80
C VAL A 233 26.49 -6.00 17.26
N VAL A 234 25.75 -6.60 18.20
CA VAL A 234 25.94 -6.36 19.64
C VAL A 234 27.37 -6.68 20.09
N GLU A 235 27.93 -7.81 19.66
CA GLU A 235 29.32 -8.17 19.98
C GLU A 235 30.33 -7.19 19.35
N LEU A 236 30.07 -6.69 18.15
CA LEU A 236 30.91 -5.64 17.55
C LEU A 236 30.85 -4.34 18.36
N MET A 237 29.67 -3.95 18.85
CA MET A 237 29.50 -2.78 19.71
C MET A 237 30.24 -2.95 21.05
N ARG A 238 30.13 -4.14 21.66
CA ARG A 238 30.83 -4.48 22.91
C ARG A 238 32.35 -4.41 22.76
N ARG A 239 32.92 -5.00 21.70
CA ARG A 239 34.36 -4.94 21.39
C ARG A 239 34.88 -3.53 21.07
N ALA A 240 33.99 -2.63 20.65
CA ALA A 240 34.29 -1.23 20.43
C ALA A 240 34.06 -0.37 21.69
N SER A 241 33.73 -0.99 22.82
CA SER A 241 33.38 -0.32 24.09
C SER A 241 32.23 0.68 23.96
N ALA A 242 31.35 0.48 22.97
CA ALA A 242 30.16 1.31 22.77
C ALA A 242 29.00 0.90 23.70
N VAL A 243 29.03 -0.33 24.20
CA VAL A 243 28.09 -0.88 25.19
C VAL A 243 28.89 -1.71 26.21
N GLY A 244 28.47 -1.70 27.47
CA GLY A 244 29.09 -2.51 28.52
C GLY A 244 28.81 -4.00 28.34
N ASP A 245 29.59 -4.85 29.01
CA ASP A 245 29.42 -6.31 28.92
C ASP A 245 28.03 -6.76 29.40
N ALA A 246 27.51 -6.18 30.49
CA ALA A 246 26.18 -6.48 31.01
C ALA A 246 25.07 -6.12 30.00
N ASP A 247 25.14 -4.91 29.41
CA ASP A 247 24.17 -4.45 28.41
C ASP A 247 24.23 -5.29 27.12
N ALA A 248 25.43 -5.72 26.71
CA ALA A 248 25.62 -6.57 25.55
C ALA A 248 25.00 -7.97 25.77
N SER A 249 25.17 -8.55 26.96
CA SER A 249 24.53 -9.81 27.34
C SER A 249 23.01 -9.67 27.37
N LEU A 250 22.48 -8.60 27.97
CA LEU A 250 21.04 -8.32 27.99
C LEU A 250 20.47 -8.13 26.59
N ALA A 251 21.12 -7.34 25.74
CA ALA A 251 20.70 -7.10 24.36
C ALA A 251 20.73 -8.37 23.49
N SER A 252 21.71 -9.24 23.72
CA SER A 252 21.83 -10.51 23.00
C SER A 252 20.76 -11.53 23.41
N ALA A 253 20.33 -11.49 24.68
CA ALA A 253 19.24 -12.32 25.21
C ALA A 253 17.85 -11.75 24.95
N PHE A 254 17.74 -10.45 24.60
CA PHE A 254 16.45 -9.80 24.38
C PHE A 254 15.67 -10.50 23.25
N PRO A 255 14.40 -10.90 23.47
CA PRO A 255 13.61 -11.58 22.45
C PRO A 255 13.29 -10.63 21.28
N LEU A 256 13.28 -11.16 20.06
CA LEU A 256 12.88 -10.39 18.88
C LEU A 256 11.37 -10.10 18.92
N ARG A 257 10.99 -8.93 19.45
CA ARG A 257 9.60 -8.47 19.52
C ARG A 257 9.32 -7.51 18.38
N LEU A 258 8.63 -8.00 17.35
CA LEU A 258 8.19 -7.17 16.23
C LEU A 258 6.77 -6.66 16.45
N SER A 259 6.48 -5.45 15.99
CA SER A 259 5.13 -4.90 15.95
C SER A 259 4.22 -5.81 15.12
N ARG A 260 3.05 -6.14 15.67
CA ARG A 260 1.95 -6.81 14.96
C ARG A 260 1.37 -5.93 13.85
N LYS A 261 1.41 -4.59 14.01
CA LYS A 261 1.03 -3.65 12.95
C LYS A 261 2.11 -3.70 11.86
N ARG A 262 1.76 -4.19 10.66
CA ARG A 262 2.68 -4.31 9.50
C ARG A 262 3.08 -2.95 8.90
N GLY A 263 2.34 -1.88 9.22
CA GLY A 263 2.67 -0.48 8.89
C GLY A 263 3.28 0.27 10.08
N GLY A 264 4.42 0.94 9.83
CA GLY A 264 4.82 2.05 10.68
C GLY A 264 3.81 3.18 10.49
N THR A 265 3.25 3.67 11.59
CA THR A 265 2.17 4.68 11.67
C THR A 265 0.89 4.36 10.87
N SER A 266 -0.14 3.94 11.60
CA SER A 266 -1.56 4.30 11.42
C SER A 266 -2.04 4.67 9.99
N GLU A 267 -2.05 3.72 9.05
CA GLU A 267 -2.78 3.94 7.79
C GLU A 267 -4.27 3.74 8.09
N VAL A 268 -4.96 4.81 8.45
CA VAL A 268 -6.40 4.82 8.69
C VAL A 268 -7.09 4.68 7.34
N ALA A 269 -8.09 3.80 7.23
CA ALA A 269 -8.87 3.58 6.00
C ALA A 269 -8.03 3.19 4.76
N PRO A 270 -7.25 2.09 4.79
CA PRO A 270 -6.31 1.79 3.70
C PRO A 270 -6.98 1.57 2.34
N TYR A 271 -8.19 0.99 2.30
CA TYR A 271 -8.96 0.87 1.06
C TYR A 271 -9.39 2.24 0.50
N PHE A 272 -9.83 3.16 1.36
CA PHE A 272 -10.19 4.52 0.96
C PHE A 272 -8.96 5.28 0.44
N VAL A 273 -7.82 5.16 1.14
CA VAL A 273 -6.55 5.77 0.72
C VAL A 273 -6.11 5.24 -0.65
N ASP A 274 -6.20 3.93 -0.90
CA ASP A 274 -5.86 3.38 -2.22
C ASP A 274 -6.84 3.83 -3.31
N TRP A 275 -8.13 3.93 -3.00
CA TRP A 275 -9.11 4.48 -3.95
C TRP A 275 -8.79 5.93 -4.32
N VAL A 276 -8.51 6.79 -3.34
CA VAL A 276 -8.06 8.18 -3.56
C VAL A 276 -6.76 8.21 -4.37
N ARG A 277 -5.79 7.35 -4.02
CA ARG A 277 -4.52 7.25 -4.73
C ARG A 277 -4.75 6.93 -6.20
N ARG A 278 -5.56 5.91 -6.53
CA ARG A 278 -5.87 5.53 -7.92
C ARG A 278 -6.54 6.68 -8.68
N ALA A 279 -7.56 7.31 -8.09
CA ALA A 279 -8.26 8.44 -8.71
C ALA A 279 -7.34 9.64 -8.99
N LEU A 280 -6.35 9.89 -8.12
CA LEU A 280 -5.39 10.97 -8.31
C LEU A 280 -4.22 10.58 -9.22
N ASP A 281 -3.84 9.31 -9.27
CA ASP A 281 -2.78 8.78 -10.12
C ASP A 281 -3.09 9.02 -11.60
N GLU A 282 -4.35 8.78 -11.99
CA GLU A 282 -4.85 9.05 -13.34
C GLU A 282 -4.71 10.53 -13.75
N ARG A 283 -4.82 11.45 -12.78
CA ARG A 283 -4.80 12.91 -13.01
C ARG A 283 -3.40 13.53 -12.89
N PHE A 284 -2.66 13.16 -11.85
CA PHE A 284 -1.38 13.79 -11.49
C PHE A 284 -0.16 12.91 -11.81
N GLY A 285 -0.35 11.61 -12.05
CA GLY A 285 0.71 10.66 -12.38
C GLY A 285 1.89 10.75 -11.42
N LYS A 286 3.10 10.98 -11.96
CA LYS A 286 4.35 11.06 -11.17
C LYS A 286 4.33 12.17 -10.13
N ASP A 287 3.62 13.27 -10.38
CA ASP A 287 3.59 14.42 -9.49
C ASP A 287 2.96 14.08 -8.14
N LEU A 288 1.95 13.19 -8.12
CA LEU A 288 1.32 12.69 -6.90
C LEU A 288 2.34 12.10 -5.90
N TYR A 289 3.40 11.48 -6.42
CA TYR A 289 4.39 10.80 -5.57
C TYR A 289 5.69 11.58 -5.37
N GLN A 290 5.84 12.74 -6.01
CA GLN A 290 7.10 13.51 -6.04
C GLN A 290 6.94 14.94 -5.56
N LYS A 291 5.71 15.48 -5.60
CA LYS A 291 5.38 16.82 -5.12
C LYS A 291 4.60 16.74 -3.80
N PRO A 292 4.76 17.73 -2.90
CA PRO A 292 4.05 17.78 -1.63
C PRO A 292 2.61 18.29 -1.78
N LEU A 293 1.76 17.54 -2.50
CA LEU A 293 0.37 17.92 -2.64
C LEU A 293 -0.38 17.71 -1.32
N LYS A 294 -1.33 18.59 -1.02
CA LYS A 294 -2.27 18.43 0.09
C LYS A 294 -3.62 17.98 -0.48
N VAL A 295 -4.02 16.76 -0.17
CA VAL A 295 -5.26 16.16 -0.64
C VAL A 295 -6.27 16.18 0.51
N PHE A 296 -7.37 16.91 0.33
CA PHE A 296 -8.46 16.96 1.31
C PHE A 296 -9.58 16.06 0.81
N THR A 297 -9.97 15.10 1.65
CA THR A 297 -10.88 14.01 1.31
C THR A 297 -12.22 14.17 2.03
N THR A 298 -13.19 13.34 1.65
CA THR A 298 -14.51 13.31 2.28
C THR A 298 -14.58 12.40 3.51
N LEU A 299 -13.49 11.69 3.83
CA LEU A 299 -13.42 10.71 4.91
C LEU A 299 -13.70 11.32 6.28
N ASP A 300 -14.54 10.66 7.06
CA ASP A 300 -14.76 10.90 8.48
C ASP A 300 -14.06 9.78 9.26
N LEU A 301 -13.02 10.12 10.04
CA LEU A 301 -12.21 9.10 10.72
C LEU A 301 -12.95 8.39 11.84
N ASP A 302 -13.91 9.06 12.49
CA ASP A 302 -14.64 8.49 13.61
C ASP A 302 -15.73 7.54 13.10
N LEU A 303 -16.40 7.92 11.99
CA LEU A 303 -17.32 7.04 11.27
C LEU A 303 -16.57 5.85 10.65
N GLN A 304 -15.42 6.08 10.04
CA GLN A 304 -14.57 5.01 9.49
C GLN A 304 -14.21 3.98 10.57
N GLY A 305 -13.71 4.43 11.72
CA GLY A 305 -13.37 3.53 12.82
C GLY A 305 -14.59 2.76 13.33
N SER A 306 -15.77 3.39 13.32
CA SER A 306 -17.03 2.74 13.70
C SER A 306 -17.48 1.70 12.66
N ALA A 307 -17.32 1.98 11.38
CA ALA A 307 -17.58 1.07 10.27
C ALA A 307 -16.68 -0.18 10.32
N GLU A 308 -15.38 0.00 10.50
CA GLU A 308 -14.41 -1.10 10.62
C GLU A 308 -14.75 -2.01 11.80
N ARG A 309 -15.05 -1.43 12.97
CA ARG A 309 -15.47 -2.20 14.15
C ARG A 309 -16.81 -2.91 13.92
N ALA A 310 -17.77 -2.26 13.28
CA ALA A 310 -19.08 -2.86 13.02
C ALA A 310 -18.97 -4.05 12.07
N LEU A 311 -18.19 -3.90 10.99
CA LEU A 311 -17.96 -4.95 10.02
C LEU A 311 -17.22 -6.14 10.66
N ASP A 312 -16.12 -5.90 11.39
CA ASP A 312 -15.38 -6.99 12.07
C ASP A 312 -16.28 -7.75 13.06
N ARG A 313 -17.09 -7.05 13.85
CA ARG A 313 -18.06 -7.69 14.76
C ARG A 313 -19.04 -8.58 14.01
N GLN A 314 -19.62 -8.10 12.90
CA GLN A 314 -20.58 -8.88 12.13
C GLN A 314 -19.94 -10.09 11.43
N LEU A 315 -18.74 -9.93 10.87
CA LEU A 315 -18.01 -11.04 10.26
C LEU A 315 -17.69 -12.13 11.29
N ARG A 316 -17.29 -11.75 12.51
CA ARG A 316 -17.06 -12.71 13.61
C ARG A 316 -18.35 -13.38 14.06
N ALA A 317 -19.46 -12.64 14.15
CA ALA A 317 -20.76 -13.20 14.50
C ALA A 317 -21.21 -14.29 13.50
N VAL A 318 -21.02 -14.04 12.19
CA VAL A 318 -21.29 -15.04 11.15
C VAL A 318 -20.39 -16.26 11.31
N GLU A 319 -19.07 -16.06 11.47
CA GLU A 319 -18.12 -17.16 11.64
C GLU A 319 -18.35 -17.96 12.94
N ALA A 320 -18.86 -17.33 13.98
CA ALA A 320 -19.24 -17.97 15.25
C ALA A 320 -20.56 -18.75 15.15
N GLY A 321 -21.25 -18.67 14.01
CA GLY A 321 -22.49 -19.38 13.76
C GLY A 321 -23.75 -18.73 14.34
N GLN A 322 -23.71 -17.43 14.68
CA GLN A 322 -24.86 -16.71 15.24
C GLN A 322 -26.10 -16.75 14.34
N TRP A 323 -25.89 -16.85 13.02
CA TRP A 323 -26.94 -16.86 12.00
C TRP A 323 -27.12 -18.24 11.35
N GLY A 324 -26.61 -19.29 11.99
CA GLY A 324 -26.59 -20.66 11.47
C GLY A 324 -25.16 -21.18 11.28
N PRO A 325 -24.98 -22.50 11.02
CA PRO A 325 -23.66 -23.11 10.91
C PRO A 325 -22.81 -22.45 9.81
N PHE A 326 -21.54 -22.16 10.13
CA PHE A 326 -20.57 -21.64 9.17
C PHE A 326 -19.57 -22.76 8.79
N PRO A 327 -19.75 -23.46 7.66
CA PRO A 327 -18.95 -24.64 7.31
C PRO A 327 -17.61 -24.30 6.65
N HIS A 328 -17.26 -23.02 6.54
CA HIS A 328 -16.06 -22.56 5.85
C HIS A 328 -14.95 -22.19 6.83
N ARG A 329 -13.74 -22.03 6.31
CA ARG A 329 -12.56 -21.63 7.08
C ARG A 329 -12.77 -20.23 7.67
N THR A 330 -12.51 -20.08 8.97
CA THR A 330 -12.58 -18.76 9.63
C THR A 330 -11.29 -17.97 9.44
N TYR A 331 -11.37 -16.65 9.61
CA TYR A 331 -10.19 -15.79 9.56
C TYR A 331 -9.14 -16.14 10.63
N GLU A 332 -9.56 -16.53 11.82
CA GLU A 332 -8.65 -16.94 12.89
C GLU A 332 -7.91 -18.25 12.54
N GLN A 333 -8.63 -19.24 11.99
CA GLN A 333 -8.02 -20.49 11.50
C GLN A 333 -7.02 -20.22 10.36
N TRP A 334 -7.30 -19.24 9.50
CA TRP A 334 -6.40 -18.81 8.44
C TRP A 334 -5.12 -18.14 8.99
N LEU A 335 -5.25 -17.23 9.97
CA LEU A 335 -4.11 -16.60 10.63
C LEU A 335 -3.21 -17.63 11.33
N ALA A 336 -3.81 -18.65 11.98
CA ALA A 336 -3.08 -19.71 12.68
C ALA A 336 -2.18 -20.55 11.75
N ARG A 337 -2.49 -20.61 10.43
CA ARG A 337 -1.69 -21.32 9.43
C ARG A 337 -0.59 -20.48 8.77
N GLY A 338 -0.35 -19.27 9.27
CA GLY A 338 0.66 -18.35 8.72
C GLY A 338 0.09 -17.29 7.78
N GLY A 339 -1.24 -17.25 7.61
CA GLY A 339 -1.94 -16.24 6.81
C GLY A 339 -1.42 -16.17 5.36
N SER A 340 -1.07 -14.97 4.92
CA SER A 340 -0.52 -14.70 3.58
C SER A 340 0.83 -15.37 3.28
N ASN A 341 1.45 -16.03 4.28
CA ASN A 341 2.69 -16.80 4.12
C ASN A 341 2.43 -18.32 4.05
N ALA A 342 1.17 -18.75 4.14
CA ALA A 342 0.81 -20.14 3.91
C ALA A 342 1.10 -20.52 2.44
N PRO A 343 1.55 -21.76 2.15
CA PRO A 343 1.82 -22.23 0.78
C PRO A 343 0.53 -22.50 -0.02
N ASP A 344 -0.51 -21.68 0.17
CA ASP A 344 -1.81 -21.81 -0.48
C ASP A 344 -1.76 -21.03 -1.82
N ASP A 345 -1.95 -21.72 -2.95
CA ASP A 345 -1.86 -21.17 -4.32
C ASP A 345 -3.12 -20.40 -4.75
N THR A 346 -4.01 -20.07 -3.80
CA THR A 346 -5.30 -19.42 -4.12
C THR A 346 -5.18 -17.90 -4.18
N VAL A 347 -5.59 -17.32 -5.32
CA VAL A 347 -5.63 -15.86 -5.57
C VAL A 347 -6.69 -15.15 -4.70
N ALA A 348 -7.66 -15.90 -4.16
CA ALA A 348 -8.76 -15.37 -3.37
C ALA A 348 -8.56 -15.60 -1.86
N SER A 349 -8.95 -14.62 -1.03
CA SER A 349 -8.95 -14.76 0.43
C SER A 349 -9.82 -15.95 0.85
N PRO A 350 -9.26 -16.99 1.50
CA PRO A 350 -9.95 -18.26 1.74
C PRO A 350 -10.82 -18.25 3.02
N TYR A 351 -11.35 -17.09 3.40
CA TYR A 351 -12.15 -16.87 4.60
C TYR A 351 -13.21 -15.79 4.36
N LEU A 352 -14.16 -15.65 5.27
CA LEU A 352 -15.28 -14.72 5.10
C LEU A 352 -14.81 -13.27 4.96
N GLN A 353 -15.36 -12.58 3.97
CA GLN A 353 -15.10 -11.19 3.64
C GLN A 353 -16.34 -10.34 3.79
N GLY A 354 -16.16 -9.04 3.91
CA GLY A 354 -17.24 -8.07 3.89
C GLY A 354 -16.76 -6.73 3.35
N ALA A 355 -17.72 -5.86 3.05
CA ALA A 355 -17.48 -4.49 2.63
C ALA A 355 -18.51 -3.57 3.29
N PHE A 356 -18.14 -2.31 3.46
CA PHE A 356 -19.02 -1.28 4.02
C PHE A 356 -18.73 0.07 3.36
N VAL A 357 -19.77 0.82 3.03
CA VAL A 357 -19.65 2.21 2.56
C VAL A 357 -20.69 3.05 3.27
N ALA A 358 -20.28 4.20 3.81
CA ALA A 358 -21.19 5.27 4.22
C ALA A 358 -21.06 6.45 3.27
N LEU A 359 -22.20 6.91 2.75
CA LEU A 359 -22.30 7.95 1.73
C LEU A 359 -23.29 9.03 2.20
N ASP A 360 -22.96 10.31 2.01
CA ASP A 360 -23.94 11.39 2.12
C ASP A 360 -24.73 11.50 0.80
N PRO A 361 -26.03 11.17 0.78
CA PRO A 361 -26.81 11.10 -0.47
C PRO A 361 -26.99 12.46 -1.15
N ARG A 362 -26.82 13.58 -0.43
CA ARG A 362 -27.02 14.94 -0.98
C ARG A 362 -25.80 15.48 -1.70
N THR A 363 -24.63 14.96 -1.35
CA THR A 363 -23.33 15.47 -1.82
C THR A 363 -22.48 14.41 -2.52
N GLY A 364 -22.86 13.13 -2.40
CA GLY A 364 -22.04 12.01 -2.86
C GLY A 364 -20.79 11.79 -2.01
N ALA A 365 -20.59 12.52 -0.91
CA ALA A 365 -19.39 12.39 -0.10
C ALA A 365 -19.30 11.00 0.55
N VAL A 366 -18.29 10.21 0.19
CA VAL A 366 -18.01 8.92 0.84
C VAL A 366 -17.32 9.17 2.18
N ARG A 367 -18.07 9.00 3.27
CA ARG A 367 -17.63 9.31 4.64
C ARG A 367 -16.88 8.15 5.29
N ALA A 368 -17.14 6.92 4.89
CA ALA A 368 -16.39 5.74 5.31
C ALA A 368 -16.39 4.68 4.20
N LEU A 369 -15.28 3.97 4.06
CA LEU A 369 -15.14 2.87 3.11
C LEU A 369 -14.25 1.76 3.68
N VAL A 370 -14.80 0.55 3.71
CA VAL A 370 -14.10 -0.68 4.07
C VAL A 370 -14.28 -1.66 2.90
N GLY A 371 -13.20 -1.98 2.20
CA GLY A 371 -13.21 -2.83 1.00
C GLY A 371 -12.96 -4.31 1.27
N GLY A 372 -12.71 -4.69 2.52
CA GLY A 372 -12.35 -6.06 2.89
C GLY A 372 -12.00 -6.17 4.37
N ARG A 373 -11.82 -7.40 4.84
CA ARG A 373 -11.56 -7.68 6.25
C ARG A 373 -10.14 -7.32 6.69
N ASP A 374 -9.16 -7.56 5.84
CA ASP A 374 -7.74 -7.32 6.12
C ASP A 374 -7.04 -6.84 4.83
N TYR A 375 -6.67 -5.58 4.81
CA TYR A 375 -6.01 -4.95 3.65
C TYR A 375 -4.60 -5.49 3.39
N GLU A 376 -3.89 -5.89 4.45
CA GLU A 376 -2.53 -6.42 4.32
C GLU A 376 -2.53 -7.84 3.74
N ASP A 377 -3.63 -8.57 3.92
CA ASP A 377 -3.87 -9.84 3.25
C ASP A 377 -4.42 -9.63 1.82
N SER A 378 -5.47 -8.82 1.68
CA SER A 378 -6.19 -8.63 0.43
C SER A 378 -6.38 -7.16 0.13
N LYS A 379 -5.56 -6.64 -0.78
CA LYS A 379 -5.69 -5.26 -1.30
C LYS A 379 -6.84 -5.09 -2.30
N PHE A 380 -7.51 -6.18 -2.67
CA PHE A 380 -8.66 -6.14 -3.57
C PHE A 380 -9.85 -5.47 -2.87
N ASP A 381 -10.25 -4.31 -3.37
CA ASP A 381 -11.33 -3.52 -2.80
C ASP A 381 -12.68 -4.03 -3.31
N ARG A 382 -13.37 -4.79 -2.46
CA ARG A 382 -14.68 -5.37 -2.81
C ARG A 382 -15.77 -4.33 -2.94
N ALA A 383 -15.63 -3.14 -2.33
CA ALA A 383 -16.62 -2.08 -2.45
C ALA A 383 -16.55 -1.40 -3.83
N THR A 384 -15.33 -1.13 -4.32
CA THR A 384 -15.12 -0.34 -5.56
C THR A 384 -14.74 -1.16 -6.79
N GLN A 385 -14.24 -2.39 -6.62
CA GLN A 385 -13.74 -3.24 -7.71
C GLN A 385 -14.47 -4.58 -7.80
N GLY A 386 -15.12 -5.02 -6.72
CA GLY A 386 -15.72 -6.35 -6.62
C GLY A 386 -17.08 -6.46 -7.28
N LEU A 387 -17.14 -7.04 -8.48
CA LEU A 387 -18.42 -7.37 -9.12
C LEU A 387 -19.22 -8.41 -8.33
N ARG A 388 -20.50 -8.10 -8.07
CA ARG A 388 -21.44 -8.98 -7.37
C ARG A 388 -22.86 -8.81 -7.90
N GLN A 389 -23.62 -9.90 -7.89
CA GLN A 389 -25.05 -9.87 -8.08
C GLN A 389 -25.71 -9.13 -6.91
N PRO A 390 -26.48 -8.06 -7.16
CA PRO A 390 -27.17 -7.30 -6.12
C PRO A 390 -28.40 -8.04 -5.58
N GLY A 391 -28.91 -9.04 -6.31
CA GLY A 391 -30.12 -9.77 -5.96
C GLY A 391 -31.33 -8.84 -5.79
N SER A 392 -32.18 -9.12 -4.80
CA SER A 392 -33.40 -8.35 -4.55
C SER A 392 -33.19 -6.85 -4.32
N THR A 393 -31.97 -6.40 -3.99
CA THR A 393 -31.69 -4.96 -3.86
C THR A 393 -31.80 -4.21 -5.19
N PHE A 394 -31.84 -4.90 -6.33
CA PHE A 394 -32.08 -4.29 -7.64
C PHE A 394 -33.56 -3.97 -7.91
N LYS A 395 -34.49 -4.63 -7.21
CA LYS A 395 -35.94 -4.49 -7.44
C LYS A 395 -36.42 -3.04 -7.39
N PRO A 396 -36.00 -2.17 -6.44
CA PRO A 396 -36.43 -0.77 -6.43
C PRO A 396 -36.23 -0.03 -7.75
N ILE A 397 -35.19 -0.36 -8.53
CA ILE A 397 -34.97 0.21 -9.88
C ILE A 397 -36.09 -0.23 -10.83
N VAL A 398 -36.47 -1.51 -10.81
CA VAL A 398 -37.57 -2.07 -11.61
C VAL A 398 -38.91 -1.42 -11.27
N TYR A 399 -39.22 -1.30 -9.97
CA TYR A 399 -40.45 -0.67 -9.51
C TYR A 399 -40.47 0.83 -9.83
N SER A 400 -39.31 1.50 -9.78
CA SER A 400 -39.18 2.91 -10.20
C SER A 400 -39.50 3.07 -11.69
N THR A 401 -39.03 2.16 -12.56
CA THR A 401 -39.39 2.15 -13.98
C THR A 401 -40.91 2.01 -14.16
N ALA A 402 -41.57 1.17 -13.36
CA ALA A 402 -43.00 0.97 -13.44
C ALA A 402 -43.82 2.17 -12.96
N ILE A 403 -43.40 2.83 -11.89
CA ILE A 403 -44.01 4.08 -11.43
C ILE A 403 -43.88 5.17 -12.50
N GLN A 404 -42.69 5.33 -13.09
CA GLN A 404 -42.47 6.29 -14.18
C GLN A 404 -43.30 5.95 -15.44
N ALA A 405 -43.62 4.67 -15.66
CA ALA A 405 -44.55 4.23 -16.71
C ALA A 405 -46.04 4.39 -16.33
N GLY A 406 -46.34 5.04 -15.20
CA GLY A 406 -47.71 5.33 -14.75
C GLY A 406 -48.39 4.18 -13.99
N ARG A 407 -47.64 3.19 -13.47
CA ARG A 407 -48.19 2.15 -12.61
C ARG A 407 -48.19 2.60 -11.15
N PRO A 408 -49.35 2.83 -10.52
CA PRO A 408 -49.40 3.27 -9.13
C PRO A 408 -49.02 2.12 -8.18
N PRO A 409 -48.62 2.41 -6.92
CA PRO A 409 -48.32 1.37 -5.93
C PRO A 409 -49.46 0.37 -5.68
N SER A 410 -50.70 0.76 -5.94
CA SER A 410 -51.90 -0.07 -5.83
C SER A 410 -52.14 -0.99 -7.04
N TYR A 411 -51.29 -0.92 -8.07
CA TYR A 411 -51.41 -1.75 -9.27
C TYR A 411 -51.31 -3.23 -8.90
N MET A 412 -52.27 -4.04 -9.35
CA MET A 412 -52.36 -5.46 -9.04
C MET A 412 -51.53 -6.28 -10.00
N VAL A 413 -50.71 -7.17 -9.46
CA VAL A 413 -49.81 -8.04 -10.21
C VAL A 413 -49.96 -9.48 -9.70
N ASP A 414 -49.94 -10.42 -10.62
CA ASP A 414 -50.16 -11.84 -10.33
C ASP A 414 -48.89 -12.54 -9.82
N ASP A 415 -48.92 -13.11 -8.62
CA ASP A 415 -47.82 -13.92 -8.06
C ASP A 415 -47.87 -15.39 -8.53
N SER A 416 -48.71 -15.76 -9.50
CA SER A 416 -48.81 -17.14 -9.99
C SER A 416 -47.52 -17.62 -10.69
N PRO A 417 -47.29 -18.96 -10.79
CA PRO A 417 -46.15 -19.53 -11.49
C PRO A 417 -45.93 -18.94 -12.88
N LEU A 418 -44.66 -18.79 -13.26
CA LEU A 418 -44.23 -18.31 -14.57
C LEU A 418 -43.28 -19.33 -15.20
N GLU A 419 -43.50 -19.62 -16.47
CA GLU A 419 -42.60 -20.44 -17.27
C GLU A 419 -42.24 -19.68 -18.54
N MET A 420 -40.95 -19.56 -18.84
CA MET A 420 -40.46 -18.88 -20.04
C MET A 420 -39.55 -19.80 -20.84
N ALA A 421 -39.82 -19.91 -22.14
CA ALA A 421 -38.96 -20.63 -23.06
C ALA A 421 -37.54 -20.03 -23.07
N GLN A 422 -36.53 -20.91 -23.14
CA GLN A 422 -35.12 -20.56 -23.28
C GLN A 422 -34.58 -21.11 -24.61
N LEU A 423 -33.32 -20.80 -24.93
CA LEU A 423 -32.65 -21.34 -26.13
C LEU A 423 -32.66 -22.88 -26.18
N ASP A 424 -32.56 -23.53 -25.01
CA ASP A 424 -32.80 -24.96 -24.86
C ASP A 424 -34.28 -25.17 -24.51
N PRO A 425 -35.11 -25.70 -25.43
CA PRO A 425 -36.54 -25.90 -25.18
C PRO A 425 -36.82 -26.93 -24.08
N ASN A 426 -35.84 -27.76 -23.70
CA ASN A 426 -35.98 -28.73 -22.61
C ASN A 426 -35.66 -28.14 -21.23
N LYS A 427 -35.25 -26.86 -21.17
CA LYS A 427 -34.88 -26.17 -19.92
C LYS A 427 -35.54 -24.80 -19.87
N PRO A 428 -36.88 -24.73 -19.74
CA PRO A 428 -37.55 -23.47 -19.54
C PRO A 428 -37.09 -22.82 -18.24
N TRP A 429 -37.07 -21.50 -18.22
CA TRP A 429 -36.79 -20.74 -17.00
C TRP A 429 -38.07 -20.65 -16.17
N THR A 430 -38.02 -21.27 -14.99
CA THR A 430 -39.13 -21.36 -14.03
C THR A 430 -38.69 -20.69 -12.71
N PRO A 431 -38.71 -19.34 -12.64
CA PRO A 431 -38.28 -18.64 -11.44
C PRO A 431 -39.24 -18.94 -10.28
N GLN A 432 -38.74 -18.82 -9.05
CA GLN A 432 -39.51 -19.08 -7.84
C GLN A 432 -39.36 -17.96 -6.81
N ASN A 433 -40.36 -17.81 -5.94
CA ASN A 433 -40.24 -17.00 -4.74
C ASN A 433 -39.34 -17.69 -3.71
N PHE A 434 -38.73 -16.92 -2.82
CA PHE A 434 -37.78 -17.44 -1.84
C PHE A 434 -38.38 -18.52 -0.93
N ASP A 435 -39.66 -18.38 -0.57
CA ASP A 435 -40.41 -19.30 0.27
C ASP A 435 -41.04 -20.48 -0.50
N LEU A 436 -40.81 -20.56 -1.81
CA LEU A 436 -41.36 -21.57 -2.73
C LEU A 436 -42.90 -21.59 -2.79
N LYS A 437 -43.56 -20.51 -2.37
CA LYS A 437 -45.03 -20.37 -2.39
C LYS A 437 -45.46 -19.31 -3.39
N PHE A 438 -46.73 -19.38 -3.79
CA PHE A 438 -47.40 -18.37 -4.60
C PHE A 438 -48.64 -17.90 -3.83
N TRP A 439 -48.77 -16.60 -3.62
CA TRP A 439 -49.83 -16.02 -2.78
C TRP A 439 -50.99 -15.43 -3.59
N GLY A 440 -50.95 -15.58 -4.92
CA GLY A 440 -51.93 -15.01 -5.84
C GLY A 440 -51.74 -13.50 -6.05
N PRO A 441 -52.71 -12.82 -6.66
CA PRO A 441 -52.59 -11.40 -7.00
C PRO A 441 -52.38 -10.51 -5.77
N MET A 442 -51.44 -9.58 -5.87
CA MET A 442 -51.16 -8.58 -4.84
C MET A 442 -50.78 -7.23 -5.46
N THR A 443 -50.78 -6.18 -4.66
CA THR A 443 -50.36 -4.86 -5.12
C THR A 443 -48.84 -4.81 -5.33
N MET A 444 -48.37 -3.93 -6.23
CA MET A 444 -46.94 -3.63 -6.38
C MET A 444 -46.31 -3.25 -5.04
N ARG A 445 -47.00 -2.45 -4.21
CA ARG A 445 -46.54 -2.12 -2.85
C ARG A 445 -46.26 -3.37 -2.02
N HIS A 446 -47.22 -4.29 -1.95
CA HIS A 446 -47.07 -5.51 -1.15
C HIS A 446 -45.98 -6.41 -1.73
N GLY A 447 -45.89 -6.51 -3.06
CA GLY A 447 -44.84 -7.26 -3.74
C GLY A 447 -43.43 -6.74 -3.47
N LEU A 448 -43.24 -5.43 -3.37
CA LEU A 448 -41.94 -4.84 -3.00
C LEU A 448 -41.63 -5.06 -1.52
N TYR A 449 -42.59 -4.82 -0.64
CA TYR A 449 -42.46 -5.01 0.82
C TYR A 449 -42.04 -6.44 1.18
N GLU A 450 -42.68 -7.45 0.59
CA GLU A 450 -42.34 -8.87 0.78
C GLU A 450 -41.21 -9.35 -0.14
N SER A 451 -40.67 -8.46 -0.99
CA SER A 451 -39.64 -8.78 -1.98
C SER A 451 -39.99 -10.00 -2.84
N ARG A 452 -41.23 -10.09 -3.34
CA ARG A 452 -41.69 -11.21 -4.17
C ARG A 452 -41.00 -11.20 -5.54
N ASN A 453 -40.42 -12.33 -5.93
CA ASN A 453 -39.69 -12.46 -7.19
C ASN A 453 -40.65 -12.40 -8.39
N MET A 454 -41.80 -13.09 -8.32
CA MET A 454 -42.74 -13.12 -9.46
C MET A 454 -43.28 -11.72 -9.77
N ILE A 455 -43.59 -10.94 -8.74
CA ILE A 455 -44.08 -9.57 -8.91
C ILE A 455 -43.03 -8.71 -9.61
N ALA A 456 -41.78 -8.72 -9.14
CA ALA A 456 -40.70 -7.95 -9.76
C ALA A 456 -40.48 -8.35 -11.23
N ILE A 457 -40.50 -9.65 -11.53
CA ILE A 457 -40.30 -10.16 -12.90
C ILE A 457 -41.42 -9.70 -13.82
N ARG A 458 -42.69 -9.87 -13.40
CA ARG A 458 -43.84 -9.48 -14.23
C ARG A 458 -43.93 -7.98 -14.44
N VAL A 459 -43.71 -7.19 -13.39
CA VAL A 459 -43.66 -5.72 -13.50
C VAL A 459 -42.57 -5.30 -14.49
N GLY A 460 -41.36 -5.86 -14.37
CA GLY A 460 -40.26 -5.55 -15.27
C GLY A 460 -40.53 -5.95 -16.72
N MET A 461 -41.13 -7.13 -16.95
CA MET A 461 -41.53 -7.58 -18.29
C MET A 461 -42.62 -6.69 -18.89
N GLU A 462 -43.58 -6.24 -18.08
CA GLU A 462 -44.67 -5.37 -18.54
C GLU A 462 -44.15 -4.01 -18.99
N VAL A 463 -43.19 -3.42 -18.26
CA VAL A 463 -42.59 -2.13 -18.63
C VAL A 463 -41.46 -2.25 -19.65
N GLY A 464 -40.98 -3.47 -19.92
CA GLY A 464 -39.94 -3.79 -20.89
C GLY A 464 -38.52 -3.71 -20.33
N GLU A 465 -37.71 -4.73 -20.66
CA GLU A 465 -36.35 -4.90 -20.14
C GLU A 465 -35.42 -3.74 -20.51
N GLN A 466 -35.59 -3.18 -21.72
CA GLN A 466 -34.79 -2.02 -22.15
C GLN A 466 -35.04 -0.78 -21.30
N ASN A 467 -36.27 -0.57 -20.86
CA ASN A 467 -36.61 0.57 -19.99
C ASN A 467 -36.01 0.38 -18.60
N VAL A 468 -35.98 -0.86 -18.09
CA VAL A 468 -35.29 -1.18 -16.84
C VAL A 468 -33.77 -0.97 -16.97
N VAL A 469 -33.17 -1.41 -18.08
CA VAL A 469 -31.73 -1.18 -18.35
C VAL A 469 -31.39 0.31 -18.43
N GLN A 470 -32.23 1.10 -19.11
CA GLN A 470 -32.06 2.56 -19.18
C GLN A 470 -32.22 3.22 -17.80
N MET A 471 -33.20 2.77 -17.00
CA MET A 471 -33.39 3.25 -15.64
C MET A 471 -32.17 2.93 -14.77
N ALA A 472 -31.65 1.70 -14.83
CA ALA A 472 -30.44 1.31 -14.08
C ALA A 472 -29.23 2.22 -14.40
N LYS A 473 -29.08 2.61 -15.68
CA LYS A 473 -28.05 3.58 -16.10
C LYS A 473 -28.27 4.96 -15.49
N LYS A 474 -29.50 5.49 -15.49
CA LYS A 474 -29.84 6.76 -14.83
C LYS A 474 -29.56 6.70 -13.32
N PHE A 475 -29.81 5.56 -12.68
CA PHE A 475 -29.46 5.31 -11.28
C PHE A 475 -27.94 5.19 -11.03
N GLY A 476 -27.12 5.13 -12.07
CA GLY A 476 -25.66 5.16 -11.98
C GLY A 476 -24.97 3.80 -12.07
N ILE A 477 -25.68 2.75 -12.49
CA ILE A 477 -25.06 1.45 -12.77
C ILE A 477 -24.33 1.55 -14.11
N THR A 478 -23.00 1.41 -14.08
CA THR A 478 -22.16 1.53 -15.29
C THR A 478 -21.81 0.18 -15.89
N THR A 479 -21.97 -0.91 -15.13
CA THR A 479 -21.74 -2.26 -15.62
C THR A 479 -22.78 -2.65 -16.69
N PRO A 480 -22.44 -3.55 -17.63
CA PRO A 480 -23.42 -4.05 -18.59
C PRO A 480 -24.57 -4.77 -17.91
N VAL A 481 -25.79 -4.25 -18.08
CA VAL A 481 -27.03 -4.90 -17.63
C VAL A 481 -27.72 -5.51 -18.86
N PRO A 482 -27.74 -6.84 -18.99
CA PRO A 482 -28.37 -7.48 -20.13
C PRO A 482 -29.91 -7.38 -20.03
N PRO A 483 -30.63 -7.20 -21.15
CA PRO A 483 -32.08 -7.03 -21.16
C PRO A 483 -32.80 -8.39 -21.09
N TYR A 484 -32.64 -9.12 -19.98
CA TYR A 484 -33.30 -10.40 -19.74
C TYR A 484 -34.19 -10.35 -18.49
N PRO A 485 -35.32 -11.08 -18.45
CA PRO A 485 -36.25 -11.06 -17.31
C PRO A 485 -35.63 -11.39 -15.94
N SER A 486 -34.57 -12.20 -15.91
CA SER A 486 -33.87 -12.53 -14.65
C SER A 486 -33.17 -11.33 -14.01
N VAL A 487 -32.89 -10.26 -14.77
CA VAL A 487 -32.29 -9.03 -14.23
C VAL A 487 -33.24 -8.32 -13.28
N HIS A 488 -34.55 -8.50 -13.42
CA HIS A 488 -35.54 -7.89 -12.52
C HIS A 488 -35.40 -8.37 -11.06
N ILE A 489 -34.68 -9.47 -10.84
CA ILE A 489 -34.32 -10.01 -9.51
C ILE A 489 -32.82 -9.90 -9.20
N GLY A 490 -32.07 -9.08 -9.96
CA GLY A 490 -30.68 -8.73 -9.70
C GLY A 490 -29.66 -9.81 -10.09
N SER A 491 -29.86 -10.48 -11.24
CA SER A 491 -28.93 -11.49 -11.77
C SER A 491 -27.68 -10.91 -12.45
N ALA A 492 -27.68 -9.61 -12.79
CA ALA A 492 -26.55 -8.92 -13.40
C ALA A 492 -25.53 -8.48 -12.35
N ASP A 493 -24.24 -8.67 -12.62
CA ASP A 493 -23.18 -8.20 -11.74
C ASP A 493 -23.02 -6.68 -11.80
N VAL A 494 -22.94 -6.05 -10.63
CA VAL A 494 -22.72 -4.59 -10.48
C VAL A 494 -21.59 -4.32 -9.48
N TYR A 495 -21.04 -3.11 -9.50
CA TYR A 495 -20.15 -2.65 -8.44
C TYR A 495 -20.97 -2.30 -7.17
N PRO A 496 -20.60 -2.81 -5.98
CA PRO A 496 -21.31 -2.51 -4.75
C PRO A 496 -21.41 -1.02 -4.45
N LEU A 497 -20.36 -0.23 -4.71
CA LEU A 497 -20.42 1.23 -4.55
C LEU A 497 -21.49 1.87 -5.45
N GLU A 498 -21.65 1.42 -6.70
CA GLU A 498 -22.68 1.93 -7.60
C GLU A 498 -24.07 1.55 -7.11
N MET A 499 -24.24 0.31 -6.66
CA MET A 499 -25.51 -0.13 -6.10
C MET A 499 -25.87 0.68 -4.85
N ILE A 500 -24.92 0.91 -3.94
CA ILE A 500 -25.12 1.75 -2.74
C ILE A 500 -25.45 3.20 -3.15
N ALA A 501 -24.71 3.76 -4.11
CA ALA A 501 -24.96 5.11 -4.61
C ALA A 501 -26.31 5.24 -5.30
N SER A 502 -26.84 4.20 -5.93
CA SER A 502 -28.17 4.23 -6.56
C SER A 502 -29.29 4.52 -5.57
N TYR A 503 -29.18 4.03 -4.32
CA TYR A 503 -30.15 4.31 -3.26
C TYR A 503 -30.12 5.77 -2.80
N SER A 504 -29.08 6.54 -3.14
CA SER A 504 -29.06 7.99 -2.88
C SER A 504 -30.18 8.71 -3.61
N VAL A 505 -30.62 8.22 -4.78
CA VAL A 505 -31.76 8.80 -5.53
C VAL A 505 -33.00 8.87 -4.65
N PHE A 506 -33.33 7.78 -3.95
CA PHE A 506 -34.49 7.75 -3.05
C PHE A 506 -34.29 8.65 -1.83
N ALA A 507 -33.11 8.62 -1.24
CA ALA A 507 -32.78 9.43 -0.05
C ALA A 507 -32.64 10.93 -0.35
N ASN A 508 -32.45 11.30 -1.62
CA ASN A 508 -32.20 12.65 -2.09
C ASN A 508 -33.31 13.13 -3.05
N LEU A 509 -34.55 12.68 -2.82
CA LEU A 509 -35.76 13.18 -3.48
C LEU A 509 -35.71 13.11 -5.01
N GLY A 510 -35.16 12.01 -5.55
CA GLY A 510 -35.09 11.75 -6.99
C GLY A 510 -33.78 12.18 -7.65
N TRP A 511 -32.89 12.86 -6.93
CA TRP A 511 -31.61 13.33 -7.45
C TRP A 511 -30.46 12.35 -7.18
N ARG A 512 -29.80 11.91 -8.25
CA ARG A 512 -28.55 11.17 -8.18
C ARG A 512 -27.37 12.11 -7.99
N VAL A 513 -26.46 11.73 -7.11
CA VAL A 513 -25.15 12.37 -6.94
C VAL A 513 -24.04 11.30 -6.97
N PRO A 514 -23.06 11.37 -7.89
CA PRO A 514 -21.99 10.38 -7.94
C PRO A 514 -21.14 10.35 -6.66
N PRO A 515 -20.66 9.17 -6.23
CA PRO A 515 -19.83 9.06 -5.04
C PRO A 515 -18.46 9.74 -5.23
N THR A 516 -18.10 10.65 -4.33
CA THR A 516 -16.84 11.42 -4.36
C THR A 516 -15.98 11.19 -3.11
N PRO A 517 -14.71 10.76 -3.27
CA PRO A 517 -13.76 10.62 -2.16
C PRO A 517 -12.93 11.89 -1.88
N ILE A 518 -12.92 12.86 -2.80
CA ILE A 518 -12.01 14.01 -2.79
C ILE A 518 -12.82 15.30 -2.72
N VAL A 519 -12.44 16.19 -1.81
CA VAL A 519 -12.99 17.55 -1.73
C VAL A 519 -12.18 18.49 -2.62
N ARG A 520 -10.85 18.45 -2.49
CA ARG A 520 -9.91 19.26 -3.30
C ARG A 520 -8.46 18.80 -3.12
N VAL A 521 -7.60 19.23 -4.03
CA VAL A 521 -6.14 19.06 -3.99
C VAL A 521 -5.48 20.42 -4.11
N GLU A 522 -4.51 20.69 -3.26
CA GLU A 522 -3.71 21.91 -3.23
C GLU A 522 -2.23 21.62 -3.41
N ASP A 523 -1.48 22.63 -3.88
CA ASP A 523 -0.02 22.64 -3.79
C ASP A 523 0.47 23.02 -2.36
N GLU A 524 1.79 23.10 -2.19
CA GLU A 524 2.39 23.48 -0.90
C GLU A 524 1.96 24.89 -0.43
N LYS A 525 1.72 25.79 -1.38
CA LYS A 525 1.38 27.21 -1.17
C LYS A 525 -0.11 27.43 -0.92
N GLY A 526 -0.94 26.40 -1.04
CA GLY A 526 -2.40 26.47 -0.87
C GLY A 526 -3.16 26.81 -2.16
N THR A 527 -2.51 26.80 -3.32
CA THR A 527 -3.19 26.97 -4.61
C THR A 527 -4.00 25.71 -4.92
N VAL A 528 -5.31 25.85 -5.17
CA VAL A 528 -6.18 24.73 -5.55
C VAL A 528 -5.83 24.25 -6.96
N LEU A 529 -5.37 23.01 -7.08
CA LEU A 529 -5.02 22.35 -8.33
C LEU A 529 -6.17 21.51 -8.90
N TYR A 530 -7.01 20.97 -8.02
CA TYR A 530 -8.16 20.16 -8.41
C TYR A 530 -9.27 20.31 -7.37
N LYS A 531 -10.51 20.45 -7.85
CA LYS A 531 -11.72 20.44 -7.05
C LYS A 531 -12.82 19.79 -7.91
N PRO A 532 -13.40 18.65 -7.51
CA PRO A 532 -14.51 18.08 -8.24
C PRO A 532 -15.72 19.02 -8.20
N GLU A 533 -16.37 19.21 -9.34
CA GLU A 533 -17.65 19.90 -9.39
C GLU A 533 -18.78 18.91 -9.04
N PRO A 534 -19.79 19.32 -8.27
CA PRO A 534 -20.89 18.44 -7.91
C PRO A 534 -21.79 18.17 -9.13
N GLU A 535 -21.70 16.97 -9.67
CA GLU A 535 -22.63 16.48 -10.69
C GLU A 535 -23.93 16.03 -10.03
N ARG A 536 -25.07 16.53 -10.54
CA ARG A 536 -26.40 16.16 -10.07
C ARG A 536 -27.29 15.87 -11.28
N GLU A 537 -27.99 14.75 -11.22
CA GLU A 537 -28.89 14.29 -12.27
C GLU A 537 -30.24 13.95 -11.65
N GLU A 538 -31.32 14.48 -12.21
CA GLU A 538 -32.68 14.10 -11.82
C GLU A 538 -33.03 12.76 -12.47
N VAL A 539 -33.30 11.75 -11.64
CA VAL A 539 -33.63 10.39 -12.09
C VAL A 539 -35.12 10.11 -11.96
N LEU A 540 -35.71 10.58 -10.86
CA LEU A 540 -37.13 10.51 -10.53
C LEU A 540 -37.63 11.90 -10.15
N SER A 541 -38.91 12.16 -10.37
CA SER A 541 -39.56 13.32 -9.76
C SER A 541 -39.58 13.18 -8.23
N HIS A 542 -39.84 14.29 -7.53
CA HIS A 542 -40.01 14.29 -6.08
C HIS A 542 -41.12 13.32 -5.62
N GLU A 543 -42.25 13.32 -6.34
CA GLU A 543 -43.41 12.48 -6.06
C GLU A 543 -43.11 10.99 -6.32
N GLU A 544 -42.44 10.68 -7.44
CA GLU A 544 -42.01 9.31 -7.77
C GLU A 544 -41.04 8.76 -6.71
N ALA A 545 -40.05 9.56 -6.30
CA ALA A 545 -39.11 9.20 -5.25
C ALA A 545 -39.82 9.00 -3.91
N TRP A 546 -40.78 9.87 -3.57
CA TRP A 546 -41.57 9.74 -2.35
C TRP A 546 -42.40 8.46 -2.33
N LEU A 547 -43.07 8.12 -3.44
CA LEU A 547 -43.83 6.86 -3.57
C LEU A 547 -42.92 5.64 -3.38
N MET A 548 -41.73 5.65 -3.98
CA MET A 548 -40.76 4.56 -3.80
C MET A 548 -40.28 4.44 -2.34
N VAL A 549 -39.96 5.56 -1.69
CA VAL A 549 -39.58 5.56 -0.26
C VAL A 549 -40.73 5.04 0.60
N ASP A 550 -41.96 5.43 0.31
CA ASP A 550 -43.16 4.98 1.02
C ASP A 550 -43.46 3.48 0.81
N MET A 551 -43.13 2.93 -0.37
CA MET A 551 -43.23 1.49 -0.61
C MET A 551 -42.10 0.66 0.06
N MET A 552 -40.98 1.28 0.43
CA MET A 552 -39.84 0.62 1.07
C MET A 552 -39.85 0.68 2.61
N LYS A 553 -40.74 1.49 3.20
CA LYS A 553 -40.98 1.54 4.65
C LYS A 553 -41.93 0.42 5.06
#